data_AF-A0A0F9EH63-F1
#
_entry.id   AF-A0A0F9EH63-F1
#
_cell.length_a   1.000
_cell.length_b   1.000
_cell.length_c   1.000
_cell.angle_alpha   90.00
_cell.angle_beta   90.00
_cell.angle_gamma   90.00
#
_symmetry.space_group_name_H-M   'P 1'
#
loop_
_entity.id
_entity.type
_entity.pdbx_description
1 polymer ?
#
loop_
_entity_poly.entity_id
_entity_poly.type
_entity_poly.pdbx_seq_one_letter_code
_entity_poly.pdbx_strand_id
1 'polypeptide(L)'
;ELKVEEKFFFRYASNIMIYCDNQQLSDFFNHSTNRLELDKLLDFESHIKDIIPIDANTAYVDINNYNLFNFPKNIDFKVREQTNFLKTIADSFHKKIRFINSEWDEFENYFSKNDEKELIKEAQRLYYDGKFKKALFLTNNLLKKNPDSAVTLYFKGKLLGGQRNYYNALKFHLKSLEVDPYKIETYMDISYLLEIGGYFHSSIILTSLLLRFCPFDFNLHMQLAISSNQLSIPFKKYLKLAGILDAERLVNFLTRYWVHERIKPRDSLKHIGLTREKFNKLFKSADLIVLNAIKVMELYGCRIRDENFVNPLNDILRNSLHFFPYKEDHIMKNWFVFELTTRLVKNFHMIFYEDKYNLPYLIASEDFINLCFEISKKTANQILYTLKKNKKQTSFEINDDVLLENKNLVKNPIYNLARFFISDDGLFNTLFKTALNLIKECDICPNHCLDRPYRWCNAFYMLGKVPDELLDYSGLIHFIDCLNDDFELFLEDKGLRQETVNKKVEHIETFLAYLIIIVKKKDYDIISQNLKQYINLENLTKFLGNYIIKNKIISTQTAMKEMCRSLKSFFSFLYNDCGYFDKSTFTDLNKVLNSANYFIKCLLKDKKKRICDN
;
A
#
# COMPACT_ATOMS: atom_id res chain seq x y z
N GLU A 1 -3.75 -51.70 -6.94
CA GLU A 1 -4.69 -50.87 -7.72
C GLU A 1 -6.06 -50.93 -7.07
N LEU A 2 -6.44 -49.89 -6.35
CA LEU A 2 -7.79 -49.77 -5.81
C LEU A 2 -8.69 -49.22 -6.94
N LYS A 3 -9.60 -50.06 -7.44
CA LYS A 3 -10.66 -49.65 -8.37
C LYS A 3 -11.66 -48.77 -7.61
N VAL A 4 -11.32 -47.51 -7.42
CA VAL A 4 -12.27 -46.47 -6.99
C VAL A 4 -12.75 -45.79 -8.28
N GLU A 5 -14.06 -45.77 -8.51
CA GLU A 5 -14.63 -44.96 -9.60
C GLU A 5 -14.13 -43.51 -9.46
N GLU A 6 -13.60 -42.95 -10.55
CA GLU A 6 -13.02 -41.60 -10.62
C GLU A 6 -13.91 -40.54 -9.95
N LYS A 7 -15.22 -40.68 -10.13
CA LYS A 7 -16.24 -39.81 -9.55
C LYS A 7 -16.27 -39.82 -8.01
N PHE A 8 -15.96 -40.95 -7.39
CA PHE A 8 -15.82 -41.08 -5.95
C PHE A 8 -14.46 -40.59 -5.45
N PHE A 9 -13.40 -40.71 -6.24
CA PHE A 9 -12.09 -40.13 -5.93
C PHE A 9 -12.14 -38.59 -5.89
N PHE A 10 -12.80 -37.94 -6.85
CA PHE A 10 -13.01 -36.48 -6.81
C PHE A 10 -13.95 -36.03 -5.67
N ARG A 11 -14.92 -36.87 -5.30
CA ARG A 11 -15.77 -36.63 -4.11
C ARG A 11 -15.00 -36.76 -2.78
N TYR A 12 -14.05 -37.68 -2.75
CA TYR A 12 -13.14 -37.88 -1.62
C TYR A 12 -12.11 -36.76 -1.53
N ALA A 13 -11.51 -36.36 -2.65
CA ALA A 13 -10.63 -35.20 -2.75
C ALA A 13 -11.35 -33.93 -2.29
N SER A 14 -12.58 -33.67 -2.76
CA SER A 14 -13.39 -32.53 -2.30
C SER A 14 -13.84 -32.57 -0.83
N ASN A 15 -13.84 -33.74 -0.18
CA ASN A 15 -14.00 -33.83 1.27
C ASN A 15 -12.68 -33.61 2.02
N ILE A 16 -11.53 -33.94 1.40
CA ILE A 16 -10.20 -33.57 1.87
C ILE A 16 -9.96 -32.05 1.73
N MET A 17 -10.55 -31.39 0.71
CA MET A 17 -10.49 -29.92 0.49
C MET A 17 -11.04 -29.07 1.66
N ILE A 18 -11.75 -29.67 2.62
CA ILE A 18 -12.19 -28.98 3.85
C ILE A 18 -11.05 -28.84 4.88
N TYR A 19 -9.99 -29.65 4.79
CA TYR A 19 -8.97 -29.82 5.84
C TYR A 19 -7.52 -29.50 5.43
N CYS A 20 -7.25 -29.11 4.18
CA CYS A 20 -5.89 -28.87 3.70
C CYS A 20 -5.53 -27.39 3.65
N ASP A 21 -4.39 -27.03 4.24
CA ASP A 21 -3.74 -25.73 4.07
C ASP A 21 -3.48 -25.42 2.59
N ASN A 22 -3.75 -24.18 2.18
CA ASN A 22 -3.68 -23.68 0.80
C ASN A 22 -2.34 -23.93 0.08
N GLN A 23 -1.23 -24.19 0.79
CA GLN A 23 0.10 -24.41 0.19
C GLN A 23 0.34 -25.85 -0.30
N GLN A 24 -0.28 -26.87 0.30
CA GLN A 24 -0.09 -28.27 -0.17
C GLN A 24 -0.91 -28.58 -1.43
N LEU A 25 -1.91 -27.74 -1.71
CA LEU A 25 -2.82 -27.83 -2.86
C LEU A 25 -2.14 -27.43 -4.18
N SER A 26 -1.33 -26.37 -4.21
CA SER A 26 -0.62 -25.93 -5.42
C SER A 26 0.35 -27.01 -5.91
N ASP A 27 1.03 -27.68 -4.99
CA ASP A 27 2.06 -28.67 -5.31
C ASP A 27 1.44 -29.97 -5.85
N PHE A 28 0.27 -30.38 -5.36
CA PHE A 28 -0.42 -31.58 -5.85
C PHE A 28 -0.97 -31.38 -7.28
N PHE A 29 -1.47 -30.18 -7.61
CA PHE A 29 -2.09 -29.91 -8.91
C PHE A 29 -1.09 -29.49 -10.00
N ASN A 30 0.06 -28.91 -9.63
CA ASN A 30 1.15 -28.55 -10.56
C ASN A 30 1.75 -29.78 -11.28
N HIS A 31 1.57 -30.98 -10.73
CA HIS A 31 2.11 -32.23 -11.29
C HIS A 31 1.11 -33.08 -12.08
N SER A 32 -0.14 -32.62 -12.29
CA SER A 32 -1.18 -33.41 -12.95
C SER A 32 -1.45 -33.02 -14.40
N THR A 33 -1.66 -34.00 -15.28
CA THR A 33 -1.98 -33.87 -16.72
C THR A 33 -3.41 -33.35 -17.01
N ASN A 34 -4.21 -33.01 -16.01
CA ASN A 34 -5.66 -32.74 -16.14
C ASN A 34 -6.05 -31.26 -15.93
N ARG A 35 -5.13 -30.31 -16.18
CA ARG A 35 -5.38 -28.87 -15.98
C ARG A 35 -6.63 -28.35 -16.73
N LEU A 36 -6.88 -28.85 -17.94
CA LEU A 36 -8.06 -28.53 -18.75
C LEU A 36 -9.38 -29.03 -18.18
N GLU A 37 -9.40 -30.13 -17.43
CA GLU A 37 -10.60 -30.63 -16.75
C GLU A 37 -10.87 -29.87 -15.46
N LEU A 38 -9.82 -29.52 -14.73
CA LEU A 38 -9.89 -28.65 -13.55
C LEU A 38 -10.39 -27.24 -13.90
N ASP A 39 -9.88 -26.64 -14.97
CA ASP A 39 -10.34 -25.32 -15.43
C ASP A 39 -11.81 -25.34 -15.83
N LYS A 40 -12.30 -26.44 -16.41
CA LYS A 40 -13.75 -26.63 -16.70
C LYS A 40 -14.57 -26.85 -15.44
N LEU A 41 -14.04 -27.58 -14.45
CA LEU A 41 -14.72 -27.87 -13.20
C LEU A 41 -14.81 -26.62 -12.30
N LEU A 42 -13.81 -25.74 -12.39
CA LEU A 42 -13.75 -24.46 -11.69
C LEU A 42 -14.39 -23.30 -12.48
N ASP A 43 -15.03 -23.58 -13.62
CA ASP A 43 -15.81 -22.59 -14.39
C ASP A 43 -17.10 -22.23 -13.66
N PHE A 44 -16.95 -21.35 -12.66
CA PHE A 44 -18.06 -20.87 -11.86
C PHE A 44 -19.04 -20.03 -12.68
N GLU A 45 -18.63 -19.43 -13.80
CA GLU A 45 -19.53 -18.63 -14.65
C GLU A 45 -20.58 -19.51 -15.32
N SER A 46 -20.17 -20.69 -15.82
CA SER A 46 -21.09 -21.70 -16.34
C SER A 46 -22.10 -22.14 -15.27
N HIS A 47 -21.63 -22.48 -14.06
CA HIS A 47 -22.50 -22.85 -12.94
C HIS A 47 -23.49 -21.73 -12.57
N ILE A 48 -23.08 -20.46 -12.56
CA ILE A 48 -23.97 -19.32 -12.31
C ILE A 48 -25.02 -19.19 -13.43
N LYS A 49 -24.64 -19.43 -14.68
CA LYS A 49 -25.54 -19.34 -15.83
C LYS A 49 -26.69 -20.35 -15.72
N ASP A 50 -26.40 -21.56 -15.28
CA ASP A 50 -27.35 -22.66 -15.14
C ASP A 50 -28.37 -22.46 -14.00
N ILE A 51 -28.11 -21.54 -13.07
CA ILE A 51 -29.09 -21.22 -12.02
C ILE A 51 -30.33 -20.55 -12.64
N ILE A 52 -31.47 -21.21 -12.49
CA ILE A 52 -32.79 -20.67 -12.83
C ILE A 52 -33.24 -19.72 -11.68
N PRO A 53 -33.46 -18.42 -11.96
CA PRO A 53 -33.91 -17.47 -10.95
C PRO A 53 -35.32 -17.80 -10.43
N ILE A 54 -35.54 -17.56 -9.13
CA ILE A 54 -36.87 -17.65 -8.53
C ILE A 54 -37.72 -16.48 -9.01
N ASP A 55 -38.92 -16.78 -9.51
CA ASP A 55 -39.86 -15.79 -10.03
C ASP A 55 -41.22 -15.84 -9.30
N ALA A 56 -42.16 -15.03 -9.78
CA ALA A 56 -43.51 -14.97 -9.23
C ALA A 56 -44.28 -16.30 -9.35
N ASN A 57 -43.95 -17.14 -10.33
CA ASN A 57 -44.61 -18.41 -10.62
C ASN A 57 -44.03 -19.57 -9.79
N THR A 58 -42.84 -19.38 -9.21
CA THR A 58 -42.21 -20.36 -8.33
C THR A 58 -43.01 -20.46 -7.03
N ALA A 59 -43.54 -21.65 -6.75
CA ALA A 59 -44.38 -21.92 -5.59
C ALA A 59 -43.58 -21.87 -4.28
N TYR A 60 -44.23 -21.39 -3.22
CA TYR A 60 -43.64 -21.42 -1.88
C TYR A 60 -43.63 -22.84 -1.31
N VAL A 61 -42.51 -23.22 -0.72
CA VAL A 61 -42.36 -24.51 -0.04
C VAL A 61 -42.75 -24.38 1.44
N ASP A 62 -43.28 -25.48 2.01
CA ASP A 62 -43.60 -25.55 3.44
C ASP A 62 -42.31 -25.55 4.29
N ILE A 63 -42.14 -24.47 5.04
CA ILE A 63 -40.97 -24.17 5.86
C ILE A 63 -40.86 -25.13 7.05
N ASN A 64 -41.96 -25.77 7.46
CA ASN A 64 -41.98 -26.66 8.63
C ASN A 64 -41.12 -27.93 8.44
N ASN A 65 -40.79 -28.29 7.20
CA ASN A 65 -39.95 -29.45 6.89
C ASN A 65 -38.44 -29.16 6.94
N TYR A 66 -38.04 -27.90 7.12
CA TYR A 66 -36.63 -27.50 7.08
C TYR A 66 -36.14 -27.09 8.48
N ASN A 67 -35.27 -27.93 9.06
CA ASN A 67 -34.60 -27.67 10.35
C ASN A 67 -33.81 -26.35 10.40
N LEU A 68 -33.49 -25.75 9.25
CA LEU A 68 -32.76 -24.48 9.14
C LEU A 68 -33.58 -23.28 9.66
N PHE A 69 -34.93 -23.32 9.58
CA PHE A 69 -35.80 -22.18 9.87
C PHE A 69 -36.39 -22.16 11.29
N ASN A 70 -35.73 -22.81 12.25
CA ASN A 70 -36.18 -22.84 13.66
C ASN A 70 -36.01 -21.51 14.43
N PHE A 71 -35.90 -20.38 13.72
CA PHE A 71 -35.97 -19.05 14.31
C PHE A 71 -37.38 -18.66 14.74
N PRO A 72 -37.59 -17.91 15.85
CA PRO A 72 -38.88 -17.32 16.17
C PRO A 72 -39.31 -16.34 15.07
N LYS A 73 -40.61 -16.09 14.93
CA LYS A 73 -41.20 -15.10 13.98
C LYS A 73 -41.07 -13.64 14.43
N ASN A 74 -40.73 -13.40 15.70
CA ASN A 74 -40.70 -12.08 16.33
C ASN A 74 -39.29 -11.76 16.83
N ILE A 75 -38.31 -11.78 15.94
CA ILE A 75 -36.96 -11.33 16.29
C ILE A 75 -37.00 -9.83 16.60
N ASP A 76 -36.69 -9.45 17.84
CA ASP A 76 -36.51 -8.06 18.25
C ASP A 76 -35.11 -7.57 17.87
N PHE A 77 -34.81 -7.58 16.57
CA PHE A 77 -33.63 -6.93 16.02
C PHE A 77 -34.07 -5.63 15.37
N LYS A 78 -33.70 -4.51 15.99
CA LYS A 78 -34.08 -3.18 15.53
C LYS A 78 -33.27 -2.75 14.31
N VAL A 79 -33.49 -3.42 13.17
CA VAL A 79 -32.77 -3.24 11.89
C VAL A 79 -32.65 -1.76 11.52
N ARG A 80 -33.70 -0.96 11.77
CA ARG A 80 -33.70 0.49 11.49
C ARG A 80 -32.69 1.27 12.32
N GLU A 81 -32.58 0.99 13.62
CA GLU A 81 -31.60 1.63 14.50
C GLU A 81 -30.17 1.26 14.06
N GLN A 82 -29.96 -0.04 13.80
CA GLN A 82 -28.67 -0.56 13.32
C GLN A 82 -28.29 0.00 11.95
N THR A 83 -29.26 0.17 11.06
CA THR A 83 -29.07 0.80 9.75
C THR A 83 -28.57 2.23 9.89
N ASN A 84 -29.16 3.02 10.79
CA ASN A 84 -28.73 4.39 11.01
C ASN A 84 -27.32 4.41 11.62
N PHE A 85 -27.07 3.58 12.63
CA PHE A 85 -25.77 3.48 13.27
C PHE A 85 -24.65 3.12 12.28
N LEU A 86 -24.81 2.04 11.51
CA LEU A 86 -23.81 1.61 10.51
C LEU A 86 -23.58 2.65 9.42
N LYS A 87 -24.61 3.41 9.02
CA LYS A 87 -24.42 4.56 8.12
C LYS A 87 -23.56 5.64 8.75
N THR A 88 -23.83 6.03 9.99
CA THR A 88 -23.01 7.05 10.68
C THR A 88 -21.56 6.61 10.90
N ILE A 89 -21.30 5.31 11.05
CA ILE A 89 -19.94 4.77 11.09
C ILE A 89 -19.30 4.88 9.70
N ALA A 90 -19.98 4.38 8.67
CA ALA A 90 -19.44 4.31 7.32
C ALA A 90 -19.12 5.69 6.73
N ASP A 91 -19.80 6.74 7.20
CA ASP A 91 -19.59 8.13 6.76
C ASP A 91 -18.42 8.83 7.51
N SER A 92 -17.79 8.18 8.49
CA SER A 92 -16.67 8.74 9.27
C SER A 92 -15.42 7.87 9.17
N PHE A 93 -14.32 8.39 8.62
CA PHE A 93 -13.07 7.64 8.44
C PHE A 93 -12.59 6.96 9.73
N HIS A 94 -12.45 7.71 10.84
CA HIS A 94 -11.97 7.14 12.10
C HIS A 94 -12.90 6.07 12.69
N LYS A 95 -14.22 6.26 12.60
CA LYS A 95 -15.19 5.26 13.08
C LYS A 95 -15.21 4.03 12.18
N LYS A 96 -15.14 4.22 10.86
CA LYS A 96 -15.03 3.17 9.87
C LYS A 96 -13.81 2.30 10.11
N ILE A 97 -12.64 2.92 10.29
CA ILE A 97 -11.41 2.21 10.62
C ILE A 97 -11.56 1.45 11.93
N ARG A 98 -12.05 2.09 13.00
CA ARG A 98 -12.28 1.39 14.28
C ARG A 98 -13.24 0.20 14.14
N PHE A 99 -14.25 0.32 13.29
CA PHE A 99 -15.23 -0.73 13.04
C PHE A 99 -14.63 -1.90 12.27
N ILE A 100 -13.82 -1.62 11.24
CA ILE A 100 -13.11 -2.66 10.48
C ILE A 100 -12.07 -3.34 11.36
N ASN A 101 -11.28 -2.58 12.11
CA ASN A 101 -10.29 -3.07 13.07
C ASN A 101 -10.89 -3.74 14.30
N SER A 102 -12.21 -3.73 14.45
CA SER A 102 -12.84 -4.60 15.44
C SER A 102 -12.65 -6.08 15.07
N GLU A 103 -12.05 -6.37 13.91
CA GLU A 103 -11.44 -7.63 13.55
C GLU A 103 -10.02 -7.78 14.11
N TRP A 104 -9.92 -8.66 15.11
CA TRP A 104 -8.75 -9.50 15.42
C TRP A 104 -7.44 -8.92 15.96
N ASP A 105 -7.08 -7.64 15.82
CA ASP A 105 -5.81 -7.14 16.41
C ASP A 105 -5.98 -5.93 17.33
N GLU A 106 -5.43 -6.08 18.54
CA GLU A 106 -5.31 -5.10 19.63
C GLU A 106 -6.56 -4.83 20.51
N PHE A 107 -7.16 -5.90 21.03
CA PHE A 107 -8.05 -5.80 22.20
C PHE A 107 -7.29 -5.68 23.53
N GLU A 108 -6.33 -4.77 23.63
CA GLU A 108 -5.73 -4.43 24.93
C GLU A 108 -6.76 -3.91 25.93
N ASN A 109 -7.85 -3.31 25.45
CA ASN A 109 -8.84 -2.64 26.32
C ASN A 109 -10.01 -3.53 26.80
N TYR A 110 -10.23 -4.72 26.23
CA TYR A 110 -11.41 -5.56 26.57
C TYR A 110 -11.09 -6.73 27.49
N PHE A 111 -9.84 -7.17 27.48
CA PHE A 111 -9.34 -8.19 28.40
C PHE A 111 -8.42 -7.52 29.38
N SER A 112 -8.80 -7.54 30.65
CA SER A 112 -7.99 -6.97 31.72
C SER A 112 -6.67 -7.73 31.93
N LYS A 113 -6.59 -8.98 31.42
CA LYS A 113 -5.47 -9.91 31.66
C LYS A 113 -5.17 -10.73 30.41
N ASN A 114 -3.88 -10.98 30.15
CA ASN A 114 -3.40 -11.82 29.04
C ASN A 114 -4.01 -13.23 29.06
N ASP A 115 -4.27 -13.80 30.25
CA ASP A 115 -4.88 -15.13 30.38
C ASP A 115 -6.29 -15.21 29.75
N GLU A 116 -7.06 -14.13 29.77
CA GLU A 116 -8.41 -14.11 29.17
C GLU A 116 -8.34 -14.13 27.63
N LYS A 117 -7.34 -13.43 27.05
CA LYS A 117 -7.06 -13.46 25.62
C LYS A 117 -6.68 -14.87 25.16
N GLU A 118 -5.79 -15.52 25.90
CA GLU A 118 -5.34 -16.89 25.57
C GLU A 118 -6.48 -17.91 25.67
N LEU A 119 -7.35 -17.81 26.68
CA LEU A 119 -8.54 -18.67 26.79
C LEU A 119 -9.53 -18.47 25.64
N ILE A 120 -9.70 -17.25 25.12
CA ILE A 120 -10.51 -17.01 23.92
C ILE A 120 -9.87 -17.63 22.68
N LYS A 121 -8.55 -17.47 22.49
CA LYS A 121 -7.83 -18.11 21.38
C LYS A 121 -7.93 -19.64 21.46
N GLU A 122 -7.83 -20.22 22.65
CA GLU A 122 -8.04 -21.65 22.85
C GLU A 122 -9.48 -22.07 22.49
N ALA A 123 -10.47 -21.32 22.96
CA ALA A 123 -11.87 -21.59 22.64
C ALA A 123 -12.14 -21.51 21.13
N GLN A 124 -11.46 -20.60 20.41
CA GLN A 124 -11.48 -20.50 18.95
C GLN A 124 -10.87 -21.72 18.28
N ARG A 125 -9.67 -22.15 18.68
CA ARG A 125 -9.05 -23.38 18.16
C ARG A 125 -9.98 -24.59 18.36
N LEU A 126 -10.56 -24.72 19.55
CA LEU A 126 -11.52 -25.79 19.86
C LEU A 126 -12.80 -25.71 19.01
N TYR A 127 -13.25 -24.51 18.64
CA TYR A 127 -14.38 -24.34 17.71
C TYR A 127 -14.03 -24.86 16.31
N TYR A 128 -12.87 -24.48 15.77
CA TYR A 128 -12.42 -24.94 14.46
C TYR A 128 -12.15 -26.46 14.45
N ASP A 129 -11.72 -27.04 15.58
CA ASP A 129 -11.63 -28.49 15.79
C ASP A 129 -13.00 -29.20 15.91
N GLY A 130 -14.12 -28.49 15.88
CA GLY A 130 -15.47 -29.05 16.11
C GLY A 130 -15.75 -29.46 17.56
N LYS A 131 -14.87 -29.13 18.52
CA LYS A 131 -14.99 -29.46 19.95
C LYS A 131 -15.86 -28.45 20.70
N PHE A 132 -17.09 -28.23 20.21
CA PHE A 132 -18.00 -27.18 20.69
C PHE A 132 -18.26 -27.19 22.20
N LYS A 133 -18.38 -28.37 22.82
CA LYS A 133 -18.63 -28.49 24.27
C LYS A 133 -17.48 -27.92 25.11
N LYS A 134 -16.22 -28.18 24.71
CA LYS A 134 -15.03 -27.68 25.40
C LYS A 134 -14.89 -26.18 25.20
N ALA A 135 -15.07 -25.71 23.97
CA ALA A 135 -15.07 -24.27 23.69
C ALA A 135 -16.14 -23.53 24.50
N LEU A 136 -17.36 -24.08 24.60
CA LEU A 136 -18.45 -23.48 25.37
C LEU A 136 -18.15 -23.45 26.87
N PHE A 137 -17.46 -24.46 27.41
CA PHE A 137 -17.00 -24.47 28.80
C PHE A 137 -16.03 -23.30 29.09
N LEU A 138 -15.02 -23.10 28.22
CA LEU A 138 -14.07 -21.98 28.35
C LEU A 138 -14.79 -20.63 28.28
N THR A 139 -15.64 -20.45 27.27
CA THR A 139 -16.40 -19.20 27.07
C THR A 139 -17.35 -18.92 28.24
N ASN A 140 -18.00 -19.95 28.80
CA ASN A 140 -18.84 -19.78 29.99
C ASN A 140 -18.04 -19.39 31.23
N ASN A 141 -16.84 -19.95 31.42
CA ASN A 141 -15.97 -19.58 32.53
C ASN A 141 -15.48 -18.13 32.40
N LEU A 142 -15.18 -17.68 31.18
CA LEU A 142 -14.84 -16.28 30.92
C LEU A 142 -16.02 -15.35 31.24
N LEU A 143 -17.24 -15.69 30.82
CA LEU A 143 -18.43 -14.88 31.15
C LEU A 143 -18.77 -14.86 32.65
N LYS A 144 -18.37 -15.88 33.42
CA LYS A 144 -18.51 -15.84 34.89
C LYS A 144 -17.57 -14.80 35.52
N LYS A 145 -16.38 -14.60 34.94
CA LYS A 145 -15.39 -13.63 35.41
C LYS A 145 -15.72 -12.22 34.91
N ASN A 146 -16.08 -12.09 33.65
CA ASN A 146 -16.48 -10.84 33.02
C ASN A 146 -17.79 -11.02 32.21
N PRO A 147 -18.97 -10.78 32.84
CA PRO A 147 -20.28 -10.98 32.21
C PRO A 147 -20.56 -10.08 31.00
N ASP A 148 -19.84 -8.97 30.90
CA ASP A 148 -20.01 -7.93 29.88
C ASP A 148 -18.76 -7.81 28.99
N SER A 149 -18.08 -8.94 28.76
CA SER A 149 -17.10 -9.05 27.68
C SER A 149 -17.81 -9.24 26.34
N ALA A 150 -17.86 -8.19 25.52
CA ALA A 150 -18.45 -8.25 24.17
C ALA A 150 -17.84 -9.39 23.33
N VAL A 151 -16.51 -9.56 23.37
CA VAL A 151 -15.81 -10.62 22.62
C VAL A 151 -16.27 -12.01 23.06
N THR A 152 -16.36 -12.23 24.37
CA THR A 152 -16.79 -13.53 24.90
C THR A 152 -18.27 -13.79 24.63
N LEU A 153 -19.11 -12.76 24.67
CA LEU A 153 -20.53 -12.84 24.29
C LEU A 153 -20.70 -13.18 22.81
N TYR A 154 -20.02 -12.46 21.92
CA TYR A 154 -19.97 -12.76 20.48
C TYR A 154 -19.55 -14.21 20.24
N PHE A 155 -18.44 -14.63 20.83
CA PHE A 155 -17.90 -15.97 20.60
C PHE A 155 -18.85 -17.06 21.12
N LYS A 156 -19.55 -16.82 22.24
CA LYS A 156 -20.62 -17.70 22.70
C LYS A 156 -21.77 -17.80 21.69
N GLY A 157 -22.17 -16.67 21.11
CA GLY A 157 -23.16 -16.62 20.03
C GLY A 157 -22.75 -17.52 18.86
N LYS A 158 -21.51 -17.36 18.38
CA LYS A 158 -20.91 -18.16 17.30
C LYS A 158 -20.89 -19.66 17.59
N LEU A 159 -20.46 -20.05 18.80
CA LEU A 159 -20.48 -21.46 19.24
C LEU A 159 -21.88 -22.07 19.21
N LEU A 160 -22.87 -21.33 19.70
CA LEU A 160 -24.27 -21.76 19.70
C LEU A 160 -24.83 -21.86 18.28
N GLY A 161 -24.44 -20.93 17.40
CA GLY A 161 -24.76 -20.97 15.97
C GLY A 161 -24.21 -22.22 15.29
N GLY A 162 -22.95 -22.58 15.55
CA GLY A 162 -22.34 -23.84 15.08
C GLY A 162 -23.06 -25.10 15.57
N GLN A 163 -23.67 -25.04 16.75
CA GLN A 163 -24.53 -26.10 17.30
C GLN A 163 -25.99 -26.04 16.81
N ARG A 164 -26.30 -25.16 15.84
CA ARG A 164 -27.66 -24.89 15.32
C ARG A 164 -28.65 -24.39 16.37
N ASN A 165 -28.15 -23.88 17.49
CA ASN A 165 -28.94 -23.24 18.54
C ASN A 165 -29.09 -21.74 18.22
N TYR A 166 -29.76 -21.47 17.10
CA TYR A 166 -29.73 -20.14 16.49
C TYR A 166 -30.48 -19.07 17.30
N TYR A 167 -31.52 -19.46 18.04
CA TYR A 167 -32.23 -18.56 18.96
C TYR A 167 -31.29 -17.99 20.01
N ASN A 168 -30.54 -18.86 20.70
CA ASN A 168 -29.61 -18.40 21.73
C ASN A 168 -28.39 -17.71 21.10
N ALA A 169 -27.94 -18.17 19.92
CA ALA A 169 -26.87 -17.49 19.18
C ALA A 169 -27.21 -16.01 18.97
N LEU A 170 -28.37 -15.71 18.40
CA LEU A 170 -28.83 -14.35 18.17
C LEU A 170 -28.92 -13.54 19.47
N LYS A 171 -29.45 -14.12 20.55
CA LYS A 171 -29.52 -13.44 21.86
C LYS A 171 -28.15 -12.99 22.36
N PHE A 172 -27.13 -13.85 22.24
CA PHE A 172 -25.76 -13.51 22.66
C PHE A 172 -25.09 -12.50 21.72
N HIS A 173 -25.37 -12.56 20.42
CA HIS A 173 -24.92 -11.53 19.48
C HIS A 173 -25.54 -10.16 19.77
N LEU A 174 -26.84 -10.09 20.06
CA LEU A 174 -27.48 -8.82 20.46
C LEU A 174 -26.88 -8.26 21.75
N LYS A 175 -26.68 -9.10 22.78
CA LYS A 175 -26.00 -8.66 24.01
C LYS A 175 -24.56 -8.18 23.74
N SER A 176 -23.85 -8.82 22.82
CA SER A 176 -22.51 -8.38 22.41
C SER A 176 -22.54 -6.96 21.83
N LEU A 177 -23.51 -6.66 20.96
CA LEU A 177 -23.67 -5.31 20.37
C LEU A 177 -24.15 -4.26 21.38
N GLU A 178 -24.89 -4.65 22.41
CA GLU A 178 -25.26 -3.76 23.52
C GLU A 178 -24.03 -3.31 24.32
N VAL A 179 -23.07 -4.22 24.54
CA VAL A 179 -21.82 -3.94 25.23
C VAL A 179 -20.86 -3.15 24.33
N ASP A 180 -20.67 -3.61 23.10
CA ASP A 180 -19.81 -2.95 22.12
C ASP A 180 -20.45 -2.98 20.72
N PRO A 181 -21.00 -1.85 20.25
CA PRO A 181 -21.66 -1.80 18.97
C PRO A 181 -20.66 -1.76 17.80
N TYR A 182 -19.35 -1.68 18.04
CA TYR A 182 -18.34 -1.65 16.99
C TYR A 182 -17.93 -3.03 16.47
N LYS A 183 -18.51 -4.14 16.97
CA LYS A 183 -18.14 -5.51 16.60
C LYS A 183 -18.70 -5.95 15.24
N ILE A 184 -17.93 -5.78 14.17
CA ILE A 184 -18.35 -6.07 12.80
C ILE A 184 -18.73 -7.54 12.59
N GLU A 185 -18.00 -8.48 13.18
CA GLU A 185 -18.27 -9.91 13.01
C GLU A 185 -19.60 -10.33 13.63
N THR A 186 -20.04 -9.60 14.66
CA THR A 186 -21.36 -9.82 15.24
C THR A 186 -22.47 -9.43 14.27
N TYR A 187 -22.29 -8.36 13.49
CA TYR A 187 -23.25 -8.03 12.43
C TYR A 187 -23.21 -9.03 11.27
N MET A 188 -22.03 -9.55 10.90
CA MET A 188 -21.90 -10.58 9.87
C MET A 188 -22.60 -11.89 10.28
N ASP A 189 -22.44 -12.30 11.53
CA ASP A 189 -23.15 -13.48 12.06
C ASP A 189 -24.65 -13.21 12.13
N ILE A 190 -25.09 -12.01 12.55
CA ILE A 190 -26.51 -11.65 12.55
C ILE A 190 -27.09 -11.66 11.13
N SER A 191 -26.40 -11.12 10.11
CA SER A 191 -26.91 -11.14 8.73
C SER A 191 -27.09 -12.57 8.23
N TYR A 192 -26.13 -13.45 8.51
CA TYR A 192 -26.24 -14.88 8.24
C TYR A 192 -27.44 -15.52 8.96
N LEU A 193 -27.58 -15.27 10.26
CA LEU A 193 -28.68 -15.78 11.07
C LEU A 193 -30.06 -15.31 10.58
N LEU A 194 -30.17 -14.06 10.12
CA LEU A 194 -31.39 -13.53 9.52
C LEU A 194 -31.73 -14.24 8.19
N GLU A 195 -30.73 -14.47 7.34
CA GLU A 195 -30.91 -15.21 6.08
C GLU A 195 -31.44 -16.62 6.33
N ILE A 196 -30.75 -17.42 7.15
CA ILE A 196 -31.18 -18.81 7.44
C ILE A 196 -32.53 -18.83 8.17
N GLY A 197 -32.87 -17.75 8.89
CA GLY A 197 -34.16 -17.57 9.54
C GLY A 197 -35.31 -17.19 8.58
N GLY A 198 -35.02 -16.90 7.30
CA GLY A 198 -36.00 -16.44 6.32
C GLY A 198 -36.36 -14.96 6.40
N TYR A 199 -35.55 -14.16 7.09
CA TYR A 199 -35.66 -12.70 7.22
C TYR A 199 -34.88 -12.00 6.10
N PHE A 200 -35.25 -12.29 4.85
CA PHE A 200 -34.47 -11.90 3.68
C PHE A 200 -34.36 -10.39 3.50
N HIS A 201 -35.37 -9.59 3.86
CA HIS A 201 -35.27 -8.14 3.74
C HIS A 201 -34.24 -7.58 4.72
N SER A 202 -34.29 -8.06 5.97
CA SER A 202 -33.37 -7.65 7.03
C SER A 202 -31.93 -8.07 6.72
N SER A 203 -31.75 -9.29 6.20
CA SER A 203 -30.45 -9.80 5.73
C SER A 203 -29.88 -8.89 4.63
N ILE A 204 -30.63 -8.64 3.53
CA ILE A 204 -30.15 -7.76 2.44
C ILE A 204 -29.76 -6.38 2.94
N ILE A 205 -30.57 -5.77 3.83
CA ILE A 205 -30.27 -4.44 4.37
C ILE A 205 -28.95 -4.47 5.12
N LEU A 206 -28.75 -5.44 6.01
CA LEU A 206 -27.56 -5.53 6.83
C LEU A 206 -26.32 -5.87 5.99
N THR A 207 -26.39 -6.89 5.13
CA THR A 207 -25.32 -7.27 4.21
C THR A 207 -24.92 -6.11 3.30
N SER A 208 -25.89 -5.38 2.73
CA SER A 208 -25.62 -4.20 1.90
C SER A 208 -24.89 -3.08 2.65
N LEU A 209 -25.13 -2.93 3.96
CA LEU A 209 -24.39 -1.97 4.79
C LEU A 209 -22.99 -2.49 5.12
N LEU A 210 -22.85 -3.79 5.41
CA LEU A 210 -21.57 -4.42 5.72
C LEU A 210 -20.60 -4.40 4.54
N LEU A 211 -21.10 -4.47 3.31
CA LEU A 211 -20.30 -4.25 2.11
C LEU A 211 -19.63 -2.88 2.06
N ARG A 212 -20.08 -1.87 2.83
CA ARG A 212 -19.40 -0.57 2.97
C ARG A 212 -18.05 -0.66 3.71
N PHE A 213 -17.81 -1.78 4.38
CA PHE A 213 -16.65 -2.06 5.22
C PHE A 213 -15.82 -3.21 4.66
N CYS A 214 -16.47 -4.32 4.29
CA CYS A 214 -15.82 -5.54 3.82
C CYS A 214 -16.32 -5.91 2.41
N PRO A 215 -15.99 -5.13 1.36
CA PRO A 215 -16.54 -5.35 0.00
C PRO A 215 -16.02 -6.62 -0.68
N PHE A 216 -14.99 -7.27 -0.12
CA PHE A 216 -14.38 -8.50 -0.64
C PHE A 216 -14.67 -9.73 0.24
N ASP A 217 -15.58 -9.63 1.21
CA ASP A 217 -15.97 -10.82 1.98
C ASP A 217 -16.85 -11.74 1.15
N PHE A 218 -16.39 -12.97 0.94
CA PHE A 218 -17.09 -14.01 0.18
C PHE A 218 -18.50 -14.30 0.73
N ASN A 219 -18.65 -14.38 2.06
CA ASN A 219 -19.91 -14.76 2.68
C ASN A 219 -20.97 -13.69 2.49
N LEU A 220 -20.61 -12.40 2.58
CA LEU A 220 -21.53 -11.30 2.32
C LEU A 220 -22.10 -11.35 0.89
N HIS A 221 -21.29 -11.68 -0.11
CA HIS A 221 -21.77 -11.83 -1.49
C HIS A 221 -22.68 -13.03 -1.66
N MET A 222 -22.36 -14.16 -1.02
CA MET A 222 -23.24 -15.34 -1.00
C MET A 222 -24.58 -15.02 -0.36
N GLN A 223 -24.56 -14.34 0.79
CA GLN A 223 -25.78 -13.97 1.50
C GLN A 223 -26.66 -13.03 0.67
N LEU A 224 -26.03 -12.00 0.09
CA LEU A 224 -26.73 -11.05 -0.77
C LEU A 224 -27.33 -11.76 -2.00
N ALA A 225 -26.63 -12.76 -2.55
CA ALA A 225 -27.12 -13.56 -3.66
C ALA A 225 -28.34 -14.40 -3.31
N ILE A 226 -28.26 -15.17 -2.22
CA ILE A 226 -29.33 -16.06 -1.74
C ILE A 226 -30.56 -15.24 -1.39
N SER A 227 -30.40 -14.23 -0.54
CA SER A 227 -31.49 -13.38 -0.08
C SER A 227 -32.13 -12.59 -1.25
N SER A 228 -31.32 -12.12 -2.22
CA SER A 228 -31.85 -11.48 -3.44
C SER A 228 -32.65 -12.45 -4.30
N ASN A 229 -32.15 -13.68 -4.52
CA ASN A 229 -32.87 -14.70 -5.28
C ASN A 229 -34.22 -15.03 -4.63
N GLN A 230 -34.26 -15.21 -3.31
CA GLN A 230 -35.50 -15.49 -2.57
C GLN A 230 -36.55 -14.37 -2.67
N LEU A 231 -36.10 -13.12 -2.87
CA LEU A 231 -36.96 -11.97 -3.11
C LEU A 231 -37.20 -11.67 -4.60
N SER A 232 -36.77 -12.54 -5.52
CA SER A 232 -36.85 -12.36 -6.98
C SER A 232 -36.15 -11.08 -7.47
N ILE A 233 -35.03 -10.73 -6.84
CA ILE A 233 -34.16 -9.60 -7.19
C ILE A 233 -32.93 -10.14 -7.95
N PRO A 234 -32.43 -9.46 -9.00
CA PRO A 234 -31.24 -9.91 -9.73
C PRO A 234 -30.02 -10.10 -8.83
N PHE A 235 -29.42 -11.31 -8.87
CA PHE A 235 -28.40 -11.73 -7.90
C PHE A 235 -27.09 -12.27 -8.49
N LYS A 236 -27.08 -12.68 -9.77
CA LYS A 236 -25.94 -13.40 -10.39
C LYS A 236 -24.60 -12.64 -10.31
N LYS A 237 -24.63 -11.31 -10.30
CA LYS A 237 -23.41 -10.48 -10.14
C LYS A 237 -22.71 -10.68 -8.79
N TYR A 238 -23.47 -10.95 -7.72
CA TYR A 238 -22.90 -11.20 -6.41
C TYR A 238 -22.17 -12.54 -6.40
N LEU A 239 -22.77 -13.57 -7.03
CA LEU A 239 -22.09 -14.85 -7.27
C LEU A 239 -20.86 -14.68 -8.14
N LYS A 240 -20.91 -13.81 -9.17
CA LYS A 240 -19.73 -13.54 -10.00
C LYS A 240 -18.57 -13.02 -9.15
N LEU A 241 -18.80 -12.03 -8.29
CA LEU A 241 -17.74 -11.53 -7.39
C LEU A 241 -17.27 -12.60 -6.40
N ALA A 242 -18.19 -13.38 -5.82
CA ALA A 242 -17.83 -14.50 -4.95
C ALA A 242 -16.93 -15.53 -5.67
N GLY A 243 -17.21 -15.83 -6.94
CA GLY A 243 -16.41 -16.75 -7.75
C GLY A 243 -15.03 -16.19 -8.13
N ILE A 244 -14.94 -14.88 -8.38
CA ILE A 244 -13.65 -14.22 -8.57
C ILE A 244 -12.79 -14.26 -7.29
N LEU A 245 -13.42 -14.15 -6.11
CA LEU A 245 -12.74 -14.24 -4.83
C LEU A 245 -12.28 -15.67 -4.51
N ASP A 246 -13.17 -16.64 -4.71
CA ASP A 246 -12.97 -18.06 -4.39
C ASP A 246 -13.88 -18.95 -5.26
N ALA A 247 -13.35 -19.33 -6.43
CA ALA A 247 -14.08 -20.13 -7.42
C ALA A 247 -14.44 -21.53 -6.91
N GLU A 248 -13.50 -22.20 -6.23
CA GLU A 248 -13.67 -23.56 -5.73
C GLU A 248 -14.78 -23.62 -4.69
N ARG A 249 -14.72 -22.71 -3.70
CA ARG A 249 -15.73 -22.62 -2.65
C ARG A 249 -17.11 -22.29 -3.22
N LEU A 250 -17.17 -21.40 -4.22
CA LEU A 250 -18.42 -21.08 -4.89
C LEU A 250 -18.99 -22.30 -5.63
N VAL A 251 -18.21 -22.96 -6.49
CA VAL A 251 -18.67 -24.12 -7.26
C VAL A 251 -19.14 -25.24 -6.32
N ASN A 252 -18.39 -25.52 -5.26
CA ASN A 252 -18.78 -26.50 -4.24
C ASN A 252 -20.12 -26.12 -3.58
N PHE A 253 -20.34 -24.83 -3.29
CA PHE A 253 -21.60 -24.37 -2.74
C PHE A 253 -22.76 -24.50 -3.73
N LEU A 254 -22.59 -23.99 -4.96
CA LEU A 254 -23.63 -23.99 -5.97
C LEU A 254 -24.10 -25.40 -6.32
N THR A 255 -23.18 -26.36 -6.35
CA THR A 255 -23.47 -27.75 -6.71
C THR A 255 -24.12 -28.57 -5.58
N ARG A 256 -23.96 -28.17 -4.30
CA ARG A 256 -24.39 -28.99 -3.15
C ARG A 256 -25.45 -28.34 -2.26
N TYR A 257 -25.43 -27.01 -2.16
CA TYR A 257 -26.15 -26.28 -1.11
C TYR A 257 -27.03 -25.15 -1.65
N TRP A 258 -27.02 -24.88 -2.96
CA TRP A 258 -27.88 -23.85 -3.53
C TRP A 258 -29.36 -24.18 -3.30
N VAL A 259 -30.10 -23.19 -2.79
CA VAL A 259 -31.52 -23.32 -2.48
C VAL A 259 -32.33 -22.93 -3.72
N HIS A 260 -32.93 -23.93 -4.38
CA HIS A 260 -33.78 -23.74 -5.57
C HIS A 260 -35.24 -23.44 -5.19
N GLU A 261 -35.63 -23.84 -3.99
CA GLU A 261 -36.97 -23.67 -3.45
C GLU A 261 -37.22 -22.22 -3.03
N ARG A 262 -38.43 -21.74 -3.30
CA ARG A 262 -38.86 -20.43 -2.83
C ARG A 262 -39.43 -20.53 -1.42
N ILE A 263 -38.85 -19.76 -0.51
CA ILE A 263 -39.24 -19.69 0.89
C ILE A 263 -40.06 -18.42 1.11
N LYS A 264 -41.17 -18.55 1.85
CA LYS A 264 -42.00 -17.38 2.20
C LYS A 264 -41.22 -16.48 3.16
N PRO A 265 -40.93 -15.22 2.80
CA PRO A 265 -40.21 -14.30 3.67
C PRO A 265 -40.96 -14.11 4.99
N ARG A 266 -40.24 -14.14 6.11
CA ARG A 266 -40.80 -13.89 7.43
C ARG A 266 -40.86 -12.42 7.79
N ASP A 267 -40.20 -11.56 7.02
CA ASP A 267 -40.22 -10.11 7.16
C ASP A 267 -40.69 -9.40 5.91
N SER A 268 -40.98 -8.12 6.08
CA SER A 268 -41.25 -7.20 4.98
C SER A 268 -40.80 -5.79 5.33
N LEU A 269 -40.58 -4.97 4.30
CA LEU A 269 -40.20 -3.56 4.48
C LEU A 269 -41.17 -2.80 5.39
N LYS A 270 -42.48 -3.12 5.33
CA LYS A 270 -43.51 -2.53 6.18
C LYS A 270 -43.28 -2.87 7.66
N HIS A 271 -43.01 -4.14 7.99
CA HIS A 271 -42.76 -4.56 9.36
C HIS A 271 -41.45 -3.99 9.93
N ILE A 272 -40.43 -3.84 9.07
CA ILE A 272 -39.14 -3.24 9.45
C ILE A 272 -39.23 -1.71 9.61
N GLY A 273 -40.31 -1.08 9.11
CA GLY A 273 -40.49 0.37 9.13
C GLY A 273 -39.55 1.10 8.15
N LEU A 274 -39.22 0.46 7.02
CA LEU A 274 -38.38 1.04 5.96
C LEU A 274 -39.21 1.27 4.69
N THR A 275 -39.06 2.44 4.06
CA THR A 275 -39.74 2.73 2.79
C THR A 275 -39.05 1.99 1.64
N ARG A 276 -39.82 1.66 0.59
CA ARG A 276 -39.26 1.04 -0.63
C ARG A 276 -38.19 1.92 -1.28
N GLU A 277 -38.36 3.23 -1.24
CA GLU A 277 -37.38 4.20 -1.74
C GLU A 277 -36.04 4.10 -0.98
N LYS A 278 -36.09 4.09 0.36
CA LYS A 278 -34.89 3.94 1.20
C LYS A 278 -34.20 2.59 0.98
N PHE A 279 -34.97 1.52 0.84
CA PHE A 279 -34.46 0.20 0.48
C PHE A 279 -33.73 0.24 -0.87
N ASN A 280 -34.38 0.75 -1.91
CA ASN A 280 -33.80 0.82 -3.26
C ASN A 280 -32.52 1.68 -3.28
N LYS A 281 -32.47 2.80 -2.55
CA LYS A 281 -31.26 3.63 -2.46
C LYS A 281 -30.10 2.88 -1.82
N LEU A 282 -30.37 2.15 -0.73
CA LEU A 282 -29.38 1.35 -0.03
C LEU A 282 -28.88 0.18 -0.90
N PHE A 283 -29.80 -0.54 -1.54
CA PHE A 283 -29.46 -1.64 -2.45
C PHE A 283 -28.66 -1.15 -3.67
N LYS A 284 -29.05 -0.02 -4.28
CA LYS A 284 -28.30 0.59 -5.39
C LYS A 284 -26.87 0.99 -4.97
N SER A 285 -26.67 1.40 -3.72
CA SER A 285 -25.34 1.69 -3.19
C SER A 285 -24.50 0.41 -3.10
N ALA A 286 -25.07 -0.69 -2.60
CA ALA A 286 -24.37 -1.98 -2.53
C ALA A 286 -24.03 -2.52 -3.92
N ASP A 287 -24.98 -2.40 -4.86
CA ASP A 287 -24.76 -2.74 -6.27
C ASP A 287 -23.54 -2.05 -6.87
N LEU A 288 -23.39 -0.75 -6.61
CA LEU A 288 -22.26 0.02 -7.11
C LEU A 288 -20.93 -0.44 -6.50
N ILE A 289 -20.93 -0.78 -5.21
CA ILE A 289 -19.75 -1.34 -4.52
C ILE A 289 -19.34 -2.66 -5.18
N VAL A 290 -20.28 -3.57 -5.40
CA VAL A 290 -20.04 -4.87 -6.02
C VAL A 290 -19.52 -4.71 -7.45
N LEU A 291 -20.13 -3.84 -8.26
CA LEU A 291 -19.69 -3.59 -9.63
C LEU A 291 -18.27 -3.02 -9.68
N ASN A 292 -17.92 -2.13 -8.75
CA ASN A 292 -16.56 -1.59 -8.66
C ASN A 292 -15.57 -2.66 -8.19
N ALA A 293 -15.93 -3.48 -7.21
CA ALA A 293 -15.09 -4.59 -6.75
C ALA A 293 -14.83 -5.61 -7.87
N ILE A 294 -15.85 -5.98 -8.67
CA ILE A 294 -15.67 -6.84 -9.85
C ILE A 294 -14.68 -6.23 -10.83
N LYS A 295 -14.86 -4.95 -11.21
CA LYS A 295 -13.93 -4.28 -12.14
C LYS A 295 -12.49 -4.31 -11.65
N VAL A 296 -12.27 -4.05 -10.36
CA VAL A 296 -10.93 -4.08 -9.77
C VAL A 296 -10.34 -5.49 -9.82
N MET A 297 -11.12 -6.50 -9.42
CA MET A 297 -10.65 -7.87 -9.43
C MET A 297 -10.44 -8.41 -10.86
N GLU A 298 -11.23 -7.99 -11.84
CA GLU A 298 -11.03 -8.35 -13.25
C GLU A 298 -9.77 -7.70 -13.84
N LEU A 299 -9.44 -6.47 -13.42
CA LEU A 299 -8.24 -5.76 -13.90
C LEU A 299 -6.94 -6.31 -13.32
N TYR A 300 -6.94 -6.70 -12.04
CA TYR A 300 -5.70 -7.03 -11.32
C TYR A 300 -5.63 -8.52 -10.89
N GLY A 301 -6.75 -9.25 -10.89
CA GLY A 301 -6.85 -10.71 -10.91
C GLY A 301 -5.86 -11.46 -10.00
N CYS A 302 -5.21 -12.48 -10.57
CA CYS A 302 -4.21 -13.31 -9.89
C CYS A 302 -2.89 -12.59 -9.59
N ARG A 303 -2.62 -11.43 -10.20
CA ARG A 303 -1.38 -10.64 -9.97
C ARG A 303 -1.31 -10.08 -8.54
N ILE A 304 -2.48 -9.99 -7.89
CA ILE A 304 -2.67 -9.63 -6.48
C ILE A 304 -1.93 -10.57 -5.51
N ARG A 305 -1.69 -11.84 -5.91
CA ARG A 305 -1.09 -12.88 -5.05
C ARG A 305 0.38 -13.16 -5.33
N ASP A 306 1.03 -12.41 -6.23
CA ASP A 306 2.42 -12.61 -6.62
C ASP A 306 3.31 -11.55 -5.96
N GLU A 307 4.19 -11.96 -5.03
CA GLU A 307 5.17 -11.06 -4.40
C GLU A 307 6.10 -10.39 -5.43
N ASN A 308 6.30 -11.02 -6.60
CA ASN A 308 7.07 -10.44 -7.69
C ASN A 308 6.38 -9.24 -8.35
N PHE A 309 5.11 -8.96 -8.06
CA PHE A 309 4.40 -7.78 -8.55
C PHE A 309 4.86 -6.49 -7.84
N VAL A 310 5.32 -6.57 -6.59
CA VAL A 310 5.72 -5.41 -5.78
C VAL A 310 7.16 -4.94 -6.10
N ASN A 311 8.07 -5.86 -6.44
CA ASN A 311 9.47 -5.53 -6.71
C ASN A 311 9.67 -4.53 -7.87
N PRO A 312 9.04 -4.70 -9.05
CA PRO A 312 9.15 -3.75 -10.17
C PRO A 312 8.69 -2.32 -9.83
N LEU A 313 7.80 -2.17 -8.86
CA LEU A 313 7.23 -0.88 -8.49
C LEU A 313 8.15 -0.09 -7.56
N ASN A 314 8.89 -0.79 -6.69
CA ASN A 314 9.97 -0.17 -5.93
C ASN A 314 11.05 0.37 -6.87
N ASP A 315 11.33 -0.32 -7.97
CA ASP A 315 12.29 0.13 -8.99
C ASP A 315 11.79 1.38 -9.70
N ILE A 316 10.49 1.43 -10.05
CA ILE A 316 9.83 2.63 -10.60
C ILE A 316 9.97 3.82 -9.64
N LEU A 317 9.66 3.64 -8.36
CA LEU A 317 9.73 4.71 -7.35
C LEU A 317 11.16 5.19 -7.08
N ARG A 318 12.18 4.37 -7.37
CA ARG A 318 13.60 4.72 -7.20
C ARG A 318 14.17 5.40 -8.44
N ASN A 319 13.54 5.24 -9.60
CA ASN A 319 14.05 5.76 -10.86
C ASN A 319 13.45 7.13 -11.22
N SER A 320 14.19 8.21 -10.99
CA SER A 320 13.75 9.57 -11.39
C SER A 320 13.48 9.71 -12.88
N LEU A 321 14.19 8.97 -13.74
CA LEU A 321 14.01 9.02 -15.20
C LEU A 321 12.68 8.42 -15.66
N HIS A 322 12.05 7.58 -14.84
CA HIS A 322 10.70 7.08 -15.14
C HIS A 322 9.70 8.23 -15.21
N PHE A 323 9.79 9.17 -14.27
CA PHE A 323 8.89 10.34 -14.19
C PHE A 323 9.38 11.54 -15.01
N PHE A 324 10.71 11.68 -15.14
CA PHE A 324 11.37 12.83 -15.74
C PHE A 324 12.47 12.36 -16.70
N PRO A 325 12.12 11.94 -17.93
CA PRO A 325 13.06 11.29 -18.83
C PRO A 325 14.06 12.28 -19.46
N TYR A 326 13.73 13.57 -19.54
CA TYR A 326 14.57 14.55 -20.20
C TYR A 326 15.51 15.22 -19.22
N LYS A 327 16.75 15.48 -19.67
CA LYS A 327 17.76 16.19 -18.88
C LYS A 327 17.16 17.46 -18.26
N GLU A 328 16.48 18.26 -19.07
CA GLU A 328 15.89 19.56 -18.70
C GLU A 328 14.88 19.51 -17.55
N ASP A 329 14.28 18.35 -17.29
CA ASP A 329 13.31 18.17 -16.22
C ASP A 329 13.94 18.10 -14.82
N HIS A 330 15.26 18.03 -14.71
CA HIS A 330 15.95 17.79 -13.43
C HIS A 330 16.20 19.09 -12.68
N ILE A 331 15.11 19.78 -12.35
CA ILE A 331 15.09 21.01 -11.57
C ILE A 331 14.54 20.79 -10.16
N MET A 332 14.84 21.69 -9.23
CA MET A 332 14.46 21.58 -7.81
C MET A 332 12.96 21.38 -7.58
N LYS A 333 12.10 22.04 -8.36
CA LYS A 333 10.65 21.81 -8.33
C LYS A 333 10.29 20.36 -8.62
N ASN A 334 10.91 19.76 -9.63
CA ASN A 334 10.59 18.41 -10.06
C ASN A 334 11.17 17.37 -9.09
N TRP A 335 12.29 17.69 -8.42
CA TRP A 335 12.75 16.93 -7.27
C TRP A 335 11.71 16.94 -6.15
N PHE A 336 11.17 18.11 -5.77
CA PHE A 336 10.10 18.17 -4.78
C PHE A 336 8.88 17.33 -5.19
N VAL A 337 8.48 17.37 -6.47
CA VAL A 337 7.39 16.54 -7.00
C VAL A 337 7.73 15.04 -6.87
N PHE A 338 8.95 14.63 -7.20
CA PHE A 338 9.40 13.25 -7.07
C PHE A 338 9.34 12.76 -5.61
N GLU A 339 9.90 13.51 -4.67
CA GLU A 339 9.86 13.19 -3.23
C GLU A 339 8.43 13.13 -2.69
N LEU A 340 7.58 14.08 -3.08
CA LEU A 340 6.19 14.08 -2.69
C LEU A 340 5.47 12.83 -3.23
N THR A 341 5.78 12.43 -4.46
CA THR A 341 5.21 11.24 -5.10
C THR A 341 5.60 9.98 -4.36
N THR A 342 6.90 9.77 -4.10
CA THR A 342 7.40 8.56 -3.44
C THR A 342 6.84 8.43 -2.02
N ARG A 343 6.73 9.53 -1.28
CA ARG A 343 6.13 9.56 0.07
C ARG A 343 4.62 9.35 0.04
N LEU A 344 3.91 9.92 -0.92
CA LEU A 344 2.47 9.68 -1.10
C LEU A 344 2.19 8.21 -1.36
N VAL A 345 2.93 7.59 -2.29
CA VAL A 345 2.79 6.17 -2.59
C VAL A 345 3.08 5.34 -1.35
N LYS A 346 4.14 5.63 -0.60
CA LYS A 346 4.43 4.96 0.68
C LYS A 346 3.35 5.17 1.72
N ASN A 347 2.85 6.38 1.93
CA ASN A 347 1.81 6.65 2.93
C ASN A 347 0.50 5.97 2.58
N PHE A 348 0.10 5.98 1.31
CA PHE A 348 -1.02 5.15 0.88
C PHE A 348 -0.70 3.66 1.08
N HIS A 349 0.50 3.19 0.73
CA HIS A 349 0.93 1.80 0.97
C HIS A 349 0.74 1.42 2.42
N MET A 350 1.23 2.23 3.36
CA MET A 350 1.04 2.03 4.79
C MET A 350 -0.45 1.97 5.16
N ILE A 351 -1.27 2.93 4.72
CA ILE A 351 -2.71 2.95 5.00
C ILE A 351 -3.43 1.71 4.46
N PHE A 352 -3.01 1.15 3.32
CA PHE A 352 -3.66 -0.01 2.71
C PHE A 352 -3.02 -1.36 3.12
N TYR A 353 -1.76 -1.37 3.57
CA TYR A 353 -0.97 -2.54 3.94
C TYR A 353 -0.87 -2.74 5.46
N GLU A 354 -0.11 -1.88 6.14
CA GLU A 354 0.22 -2.01 7.56
C GLU A 354 -0.94 -1.54 8.46
N ASP A 355 -1.75 -0.62 7.94
CA ASP A 355 -2.90 -0.01 8.62
C ASP A 355 -4.24 -0.50 8.04
N LYS A 356 -4.47 -1.82 8.03
CA LYS A 356 -5.82 -2.40 8.32
C LYS A 356 -6.78 -2.78 7.20
N TYR A 357 -6.35 -2.81 5.93
CA TYR A 357 -7.21 -3.37 4.85
C TYR A 357 -6.66 -4.64 4.21
N ASN A 358 -5.36 -4.94 4.36
CA ASN A 358 -4.69 -6.02 3.62
C ASN A 358 -4.91 -5.90 2.10
N LEU A 359 -4.83 -4.67 1.58
CA LEU A 359 -5.01 -4.32 0.17
C LEU A 359 -3.79 -3.60 -0.46
N PRO A 360 -2.53 -3.96 -0.14
CA PRO A 360 -1.34 -3.28 -0.68
C PRO A 360 -1.31 -3.29 -2.20
N TYR A 361 -1.77 -4.39 -2.80
CA TYR A 361 -1.79 -4.64 -4.23
C TYR A 361 -2.74 -3.73 -5.00
N LEU A 362 -3.73 -3.12 -4.33
CA LEU A 362 -4.61 -2.17 -4.99
C LEU A 362 -3.84 -0.95 -5.45
N ILE A 363 -2.90 -0.47 -4.65
CA ILE A 363 -2.16 0.76 -4.90
C ILE A 363 -0.72 0.50 -5.37
N ALA A 364 -0.28 -0.75 -5.33
CA ALA A 364 0.94 -1.19 -5.97
C ALA A 364 0.66 -1.41 -7.47
N SER A 365 0.34 -0.37 -8.23
CA SER A 365 0.27 -0.44 -9.69
C SER A 365 0.95 0.77 -10.31
N GLU A 366 1.53 0.59 -11.49
CA GLU A 366 2.12 1.69 -12.25
C GLU A 366 1.08 2.81 -12.51
N ASP A 367 -0.17 2.43 -12.78
CA ASP A 367 -1.29 3.36 -12.90
C ASP A 367 -1.48 4.21 -11.64
N PHE A 368 -1.38 3.62 -10.44
CA PHE A 368 -1.51 4.34 -9.17
C PHE A 368 -0.29 5.21 -8.85
N ILE A 369 0.91 4.75 -9.21
CA ILE A 369 2.13 5.54 -9.05
C ILE A 369 2.10 6.78 -9.95
N ASN A 370 1.77 6.62 -11.23
CA ASN A 370 1.58 7.72 -12.18
C ASN A 370 0.48 8.69 -11.74
N LEU A 371 -0.53 8.15 -11.09
CA LEU A 371 -1.60 8.95 -10.51
C LEU A 371 -1.13 9.80 -9.31
N CYS A 372 -0.36 9.22 -8.39
CA CYS A 372 0.28 9.94 -7.29
C CYS A 372 1.24 11.00 -7.81
N PHE A 373 1.94 10.72 -8.91
CA PHE A 373 2.81 11.66 -9.59
C PHE A 373 2.04 12.89 -10.10
N GLU A 374 0.91 12.67 -10.79
CA GLU A 374 0.05 13.75 -11.26
C GLU A 374 -0.55 14.60 -10.12
N ILE A 375 -0.98 13.95 -9.02
CA ILE A 375 -1.42 14.65 -7.79
C ILE A 375 -0.29 15.52 -7.25
N SER A 376 0.91 14.96 -7.12
CA SER A 376 2.10 15.65 -6.57
C SER A 376 2.48 16.85 -7.41
N LYS A 377 2.45 16.72 -8.74
CA LYS A 377 2.73 17.79 -9.69
C LYS A 377 1.73 18.95 -9.54
N LYS A 378 0.43 18.65 -9.46
CA LYS A 378 -0.60 19.68 -9.24
C LYS A 378 -0.46 20.36 -7.88
N THR A 379 -0.21 19.57 -6.84
CA THR A 379 -0.01 20.06 -5.47
C THR A 379 1.19 21.01 -5.39
N ALA A 380 2.35 20.61 -5.93
CA ALA A 380 3.54 21.45 -5.98
C ALA A 380 3.31 22.76 -6.73
N ASN A 381 2.55 22.75 -7.83
CA ASN A 381 2.18 23.97 -8.55
C ASN A 381 1.32 24.92 -7.72
N GLN A 382 0.34 24.41 -6.95
CA GLN A 382 -0.49 25.24 -6.06
C GLN A 382 0.33 25.85 -4.92
N ILE A 383 1.21 25.06 -4.30
CA ILE A 383 2.13 25.53 -3.26
C ILE A 383 3.01 26.67 -3.80
N LEU A 384 3.67 26.47 -4.94
CA LEU A 384 4.54 27.49 -5.53
C LEU A 384 3.78 28.76 -5.95
N TYR A 385 2.55 28.61 -6.45
CA TYR A 385 1.71 29.75 -6.82
C TYR A 385 1.32 30.60 -5.59
N THR A 386 0.92 29.95 -4.50
CA THR A 386 0.51 30.63 -3.25
C THR A 386 1.70 31.29 -2.55
N LEU A 387 2.85 30.62 -2.50
CA LEU A 387 4.10 31.20 -1.98
C LEU A 387 4.55 32.45 -2.75
N LYS A 388 4.45 32.46 -4.09
CA LYS A 388 4.79 33.64 -4.91
C LYS A 388 3.88 34.84 -4.66
N LYS A 389 2.60 34.59 -4.36
CA LYS A 389 1.59 35.64 -4.13
C LYS A 389 1.75 36.28 -2.75
N ASN A 390 2.17 35.50 -1.74
CA ASN A 390 2.29 35.92 -0.36
C ASN A 390 3.73 36.27 0.03
N LYS A 391 4.31 37.33 -0.54
CA LYS A 391 5.69 37.80 -0.25
C LYS A 391 5.99 38.13 1.24
N LYS A 392 5.00 38.07 2.14
CA LYS A 392 5.11 38.41 3.57
C LYS A 392 4.59 37.34 4.54
N GLN A 393 4.10 36.19 4.06
CA GLN A 393 3.58 35.11 4.92
C GLN A 393 4.05 33.73 4.43
N THR A 394 4.42 32.86 5.38
CA THR A 394 4.82 31.46 5.17
C THR A 394 3.64 30.52 4.90
N SER A 395 2.43 31.04 4.66
CA SER A 395 1.21 30.23 4.49
C SER A 395 1.01 29.81 3.03
N PHE A 396 0.94 28.51 2.80
CA PHE A 396 0.55 27.88 1.54
C PHE A 396 -0.88 27.32 1.64
N GLU A 397 -1.56 27.18 0.50
CA GLU A 397 -2.88 26.54 0.41
C GLU A 397 -2.84 25.38 -0.58
N ILE A 398 -3.51 24.28 -0.22
CA ILE A 398 -3.76 23.12 -1.09
C ILE A 398 -5.28 22.94 -1.10
N ASN A 399 -5.88 22.92 -2.29
CA ASN A 399 -7.33 22.74 -2.44
C ASN A 399 -7.66 21.26 -2.72
N ASP A 400 -8.70 20.75 -2.08
CA ASP A 400 -9.29 19.41 -2.25
C ASP A 400 -9.61 19.07 -3.72
N ASP A 401 -9.85 20.08 -4.57
CA ASP A 401 -10.07 19.94 -6.01
C ASP A 401 -8.94 19.18 -6.72
N VAL A 402 -7.71 19.19 -6.18
CA VAL A 402 -6.57 18.42 -6.70
C VAL A 402 -6.91 16.92 -6.78
N LEU A 403 -7.69 16.42 -5.82
CA LEU A 403 -8.14 15.03 -5.72
C LEU A 403 -9.54 14.83 -6.34
N LEU A 404 -10.44 15.80 -6.20
CA LEU A 404 -11.84 15.65 -6.59
C LEU A 404 -12.12 15.89 -8.09
N GLU A 405 -11.43 16.84 -8.73
CA GLU A 405 -11.69 17.22 -10.13
C GLU A 405 -10.78 16.54 -11.16
N ASN A 406 -9.83 15.75 -10.70
CA ASN A 406 -8.89 15.08 -11.61
C ASN A 406 -9.61 13.93 -12.36
N LYS A 407 -9.91 14.15 -13.64
CA LYS A 407 -10.63 13.19 -14.49
C LYS A 407 -9.93 11.82 -14.60
N ASN A 408 -8.60 11.77 -14.49
CA ASN A 408 -7.84 10.51 -14.52
C ASN A 408 -8.01 9.75 -13.21
N LEU A 409 -8.02 10.47 -12.06
CA LEU A 409 -8.36 9.92 -10.75
C LEU A 409 -9.75 9.29 -10.76
N VAL A 410 -10.78 10.06 -11.14
CA VAL A 410 -12.18 9.59 -11.12
C VAL A 410 -12.43 8.41 -12.09
N LYS A 411 -11.65 8.29 -13.17
CA LYS A 411 -11.75 7.16 -14.10
C LYS A 411 -10.99 5.93 -13.64
N ASN A 412 -9.99 6.08 -12.76
CA ASN A 412 -9.19 4.97 -12.29
C ASN A 412 -10.01 4.12 -11.27
N PRO A 413 -10.29 2.84 -11.58
CA PRO A 413 -11.09 1.98 -10.71
C PRO A 413 -10.41 1.68 -9.36
N ILE A 414 -9.07 1.62 -9.33
CA ILE A 414 -8.31 1.53 -8.07
C ILE A 414 -8.57 2.77 -7.23
N TYR A 415 -8.48 3.97 -7.82
CA TYR A 415 -8.70 5.21 -7.09
C TYR A 415 -10.12 5.29 -6.52
N ASN A 416 -11.13 4.89 -7.31
CA ASN A 416 -12.50 4.85 -6.82
C ASN A 416 -12.69 3.89 -5.64
N LEU A 417 -11.97 2.76 -5.64
CA LEU A 417 -11.99 1.80 -4.54
C LEU A 417 -11.21 2.33 -3.31
N ALA A 418 -10.05 2.95 -3.53
CA ALA A 418 -9.27 3.64 -2.49
C ALA A 418 -10.10 4.74 -1.81
N ARG A 419 -10.79 5.57 -2.60
CA ARG A 419 -11.73 6.59 -2.14
C ARG A 419 -12.89 5.99 -1.35
N PHE A 420 -13.38 4.82 -1.77
CA PHE A 420 -14.40 4.11 -1.02
C PHE A 420 -13.93 3.69 0.39
N PHE A 421 -12.68 3.25 0.55
CA PHE A 421 -12.15 2.85 1.86
C PHE A 421 -11.79 4.05 2.76
N ILE A 422 -11.07 5.04 2.22
CA ILE A 422 -10.48 6.13 2.98
C ILE A 422 -11.39 7.36 3.11
N SER A 423 -12.40 7.51 2.22
CA SER A 423 -13.16 8.76 1.98
C SER A 423 -12.33 9.90 1.37
N ASP A 424 -13.00 10.90 0.81
CA ASP A 424 -12.34 12.08 0.23
C ASP A 424 -11.53 12.84 1.28
N ASP A 425 -12.12 13.06 2.46
CA ASP A 425 -11.44 13.74 3.57
C ASP A 425 -10.19 13.01 4.01
N GLY A 426 -10.21 11.67 4.06
CA GLY A 426 -9.05 10.88 4.44
C GLY A 426 -7.93 10.94 3.39
N LEU A 427 -8.28 10.92 2.11
CA LEU A 427 -7.33 11.08 1.00
C LEU A 427 -6.68 12.46 1.05
N PHE A 428 -7.49 13.51 1.21
CA PHE A 428 -7.01 14.88 1.31
C PHE A 428 -6.12 15.09 2.54
N ASN A 429 -6.54 14.60 3.71
CA ASN A 429 -5.73 14.69 4.93
C ASN A 429 -4.38 13.98 4.78
N THR A 430 -4.33 12.84 4.07
CA THR A 430 -3.09 12.12 3.78
C THR A 430 -2.17 12.95 2.88
N LEU A 431 -2.70 13.51 1.80
CA LEU A 431 -1.97 14.41 0.90
C LEU A 431 -1.43 15.62 1.66
N PHE A 432 -2.31 16.32 2.38
CA PHE A 432 -1.98 17.53 3.11
C PHE A 432 -0.89 17.30 4.15
N LYS A 433 -1.00 16.24 4.97
CA LYS A 433 0.03 15.89 5.96
C LYS A 433 1.36 15.52 5.31
N THR A 434 1.33 14.79 4.20
CA THR A 434 2.54 14.40 3.47
C THR A 434 3.27 15.63 2.93
N ALA A 435 2.52 16.53 2.27
CA ALA A 435 3.06 17.78 1.75
C ALA A 435 3.59 18.69 2.87
N LEU A 436 2.83 18.86 3.97
CA LEU A 436 3.25 19.68 5.11
C LEU A 436 4.57 19.19 5.72
N ASN A 437 4.73 17.87 5.89
CA ASN A 437 5.96 17.30 6.44
C ASN A 437 7.14 17.52 5.48
N LEU A 438 6.94 17.30 4.17
CA LEU A 438 7.99 17.53 3.17
C LEU A 438 8.41 19.00 3.08
N ILE A 439 7.46 19.94 3.21
CA ILE A 439 7.76 21.38 3.23
C ILE A 439 8.64 21.73 4.45
N LYS A 440 8.26 21.25 5.65
CA LYS A 440 9.05 21.49 6.87
C LYS A 440 10.48 20.94 6.75
N GLU A 441 10.66 19.79 6.11
CA GLU A 441 11.97 19.23 5.84
C GLU A 441 12.73 20.04 4.78
N CYS A 442 12.03 20.57 3.77
CA CYS A 442 12.61 21.42 2.73
C CYS A 442 13.11 22.77 3.28
N ASP A 443 12.45 23.33 4.29
CA ASP A 443 12.85 24.61 4.92
C ASP A 443 14.23 24.53 5.58
N ILE A 444 14.63 23.33 6.02
CA ILE A 444 15.92 23.05 6.66
C ILE A 444 16.89 22.31 5.74
N CYS A 445 16.50 22.00 4.50
CA CYS A 445 17.35 21.25 3.59
C CYS A 445 18.30 22.19 2.81
N PRO A 446 19.54 21.75 2.49
CA PRO A 446 20.50 22.58 1.76
C PRO A 446 20.01 23.04 0.38
N ASN A 447 19.09 22.28 -0.23
CA ASN A 447 18.63 22.51 -1.60
C ASN A 447 17.58 23.61 -1.72
N HIS A 448 16.89 23.96 -0.62
CA HIS A 448 15.83 24.98 -0.60
C HIS A 448 14.89 24.90 -1.81
N CYS A 449 14.37 23.70 -2.09
CA CYS A 449 13.75 23.37 -3.38
C CYS A 449 12.58 24.29 -3.77
N LEU A 450 11.85 24.82 -2.79
CA LEU A 450 10.72 25.72 -2.99
C LEU A 450 11.11 27.19 -3.17
N ASP A 451 12.28 27.61 -2.69
CA ASP A 451 12.79 28.99 -2.84
C ASP A 451 13.42 29.21 -4.21
N ARG A 452 14.13 28.20 -4.72
CA ARG A 452 14.79 28.21 -6.04
C ARG A 452 14.25 27.11 -6.97
N PRO A 453 12.94 27.10 -7.29
CA PRO A 453 12.26 25.96 -7.93
C PRO A 453 12.74 25.61 -9.34
N TYR A 454 13.38 26.55 -10.05
CA TYR A 454 13.87 26.35 -11.41
C TYR A 454 15.38 26.17 -11.49
N ARG A 455 16.09 26.09 -10.35
CA ARG A 455 17.52 25.74 -10.32
C ARG A 455 17.69 24.29 -10.76
N TRP A 456 18.75 24.02 -11.50
CA TRP A 456 19.16 22.67 -11.86
C TRP A 456 19.53 21.83 -10.63
N CYS A 457 19.19 20.54 -10.64
CA CYS A 457 19.55 19.59 -9.61
C CYS A 457 20.31 18.40 -10.23
N ASN A 458 21.63 18.36 -10.01
CA ASN A 458 22.48 17.29 -10.53
C ASN A 458 22.21 15.94 -9.85
N ALA A 459 22.03 15.94 -8.51
CA ALA A 459 21.72 14.75 -7.74
C ALA A 459 20.47 14.03 -8.27
N PHE A 460 19.44 14.80 -8.61
CA PHE A 460 18.19 14.28 -9.14
C PHE A 460 18.35 13.62 -10.52
N TYR A 461 19.21 14.17 -11.38
CA TYR A 461 19.55 13.59 -12.69
C TYR A 461 20.36 12.30 -12.57
N MET A 462 21.27 12.25 -11.60
CA MET A 462 22.10 11.08 -11.38
C MET A 462 21.33 9.93 -10.75
N LEU A 463 20.32 10.20 -9.90
CA LEU A 463 19.51 9.20 -9.21
C LEU A 463 18.97 8.10 -10.13
N GLY A 464 18.36 8.45 -11.28
CA GLY A 464 17.77 7.48 -12.20
C GLY A 464 18.76 6.79 -13.15
N LYS A 465 20.05 7.10 -13.06
CA LYS A 465 21.12 6.51 -13.89
C LYS A 465 21.99 5.48 -13.17
N VAL A 466 21.70 5.21 -11.89
CA VAL A 466 22.48 4.30 -11.06
C VAL A 466 21.94 2.87 -11.24
N PRO A 467 22.68 1.93 -11.88
CA PRO A 467 22.29 0.52 -11.90
C PRO A 467 22.26 -0.10 -10.48
N ASP A 468 21.41 -1.11 -10.27
CA ASP A 468 21.10 -1.72 -8.96
C ASP A 468 22.33 -2.13 -8.13
N GLU A 469 23.44 -2.47 -8.79
CA GLU A 469 24.71 -2.85 -8.16
C GLU A 469 25.43 -1.69 -7.42
N LEU A 470 24.93 -0.45 -7.52
CA LEU A 470 25.52 0.75 -6.91
C LEU A 470 24.69 1.32 -5.74
N LEU A 471 23.61 0.64 -5.32
CA LEU A 471 22.68 1.07 -4.25
C LEU A 471 23.38 1.32 -2.90
N ASP A 472 24.50 0.63 -2.62
CA ASP A 472 25.31 0.79 -1.41
C ASP A 472 26.09 2.13 -1.34
N TYR A 473 26.11 2.94 -2.41
CA TYR A 473 26.82 4.23 -2.46
C TYR A 473 25.89 5.46 -2.50
N SER A 474 24.57 5.30 -2.43
CA SER A 474 23.59 6.41 -2.56
C SER A 474 23.85 7.58 -1.59
N GLY A 475 24.21 7.28 -0.34
CA GLY A 475 24.59 8.29 0.65
C GLY A 475 25.91 9.01 0.34
N LEU A 476 26.88 8.33 -0.28
CA LEU A 476 28.16 8.93 -0.69
C LEU A 476 27.96 9.90 -1.86
N ILE A 477 27.15 9.50 -2.85
CA ILE A 477 26.82 10.34 -4.00
C ILE A 477 26.06 11.58 -3.51
N HIS A 478 25.03 11.39 -2.69
CA HIS A 478 24.27 12.50 -2.12
C HIS A 478 25.14 13.47 -1.31
N PHE A 479 26.05 12.95 -0.47
CA PHE A 479 26.97 13.77 0.30
C PHE A 479 27.96 14.55 -0.58
N ILE A 480 28.49 13.92 -1.63
CA ILE A 480 29.40 14.55 -2.60
C ILE A 480 28.69 15.67 -3.36
N ASP A 481 27.42 15.47 -3.73
CA ASP A 481 26.61 16.48 -4.39
C ASP A 481 26.35 17.67 -3.46
N CYS A 482 25.97 17.42 -2.19
CA CYS A 482 25.80 18.49 -1.20
C CYS A 482 27.09 19.31 -1.01
N LEU A 483 28.25 18.66 -0.91
CA LEU A 483 29.54 19.37 -0.81
C LEU A 483 29.85 20.24 -2.03
N ASN A 484 29.44 19.81 -3.22
CA ASN A 484 29.66 20.54 -4.46
C ASN A 484 28.71 21.75 -4.55
N ASP A 485 27.45 21.57 -4.15
CA ASP A 485 26.45 22.64 -4.08
C ASP A 485 26.83 23.70 -3.05
N ASP A 486 27.29 23.30 -1.86
CA ASP A 486 27.77 24.22 -0.82
C ASP A 486 29.00 25.01 -1.29
N PHE A 487 29.89 24.35 -2.03
CA PHE A 487 31.05 25.02 -2.62
C PHE A 487 30.66 26.00 -3.72
N GLU A 488 29.68 25.66 -4.57
CA GLU A 488 29.14 26.58 -5.56
C GLU A 488 28.57 27.84 -4.90
N LEU A 489 27.74 27.68 -3.87
CA LEU A 489 27.17 28.78 -3.09
C LEU A 489 28.27 29.66 -2.47
N PHE A 490 29.29 29.04 -1.87
CA PHE A 490 30.45 29.77 -1.33
C PHE A 490 31.18 30.61 -2.39
N LEU A 491 31.22 30.16 -3.65
CA LEU A 491 31.83 30.92 -4.74
C LEU A 491 30.93 32.06 -5.23
N GLU A 492 29.62 31.84 -5.27
CA GLU A 492 28.61 32.86 -5.58
C GLU A 492 28.62 33.99 -4.55
N ASP A 493 28.65 33.66 -3.26
CA ASP A 493 28.68 34.62 -2.14
C ASP A 493 29.95 35.49 -2.16
N LYS A 494 31.02 35.01 -2.80
CA LYS A 494 32.26 35.79 -3.03
C LYS A 494 32.16 36.76 -4.20
N GLY A 495 31.00 36.88 -4.85
CA GLY A 495 30.76 37.79 -5.96
C GLY A 495 31.55 37.43 -7.22
N LEU A 496 31.89 36.15 -7.40
CA LEU A 496 32.61 35.68 -8.59
C LEU A 496 31.68 35.69 -9.81
N ARG A 497 32.26 35.90 -11.01
CA ARG A 497 31.50 35.78 -12.27
C ARG A 497 31.06 34.33 -12.48
N GLN A 498 29.85 34.12 -12.99
CA GLN A 498 29.28 32.77 -13.20
C GLN A 498 30.20 31.84 -14.01
N GLU A 499 30.85 32.34 -15.07
CA GLU A 499 31.80 31.54 -15.85
C GLU A 499 32.98 31.03 -15.01
N THR A 500 33.42 31.81 -14.02
CA THR A 500 34.48 31.41 -13.08
C THR A 500 33.98 30.41 -12.04
N VAL A 501 32.74 30.57 -11.59
CA VAL A 501 32.07 29.61 -10.68
C VAL A 501 31.94 28.26 -11.37
N ASN A 502 31.32 28.21 -12.55
CA ASN A 502 31.10 26.99 -13.33
C ASN A 502 32.42 26.24 -13.58
N LYS A 503 33.47 26.95 -14.00
CA LYS A 503 34.79 26.35 -14.25
C LYS A 503 35.45 25.82 -12.98
N LYS A 504 35.19 26.44 -11.82
CA LYS A 504 35.68 25.93 -10.54
C LYS A 504 34.92 24.67 -10.13
N VAL A 505 33.60 24.68 -10.23
CA VAL A 505 32.73 23.53 -9.93
C VAL A 505 33.09 22.33 -10.80
N GLU A 506 33.28 22.50 -12.11
CA GLU A 506 33.67 21.42 -13.05
C GLU A 506 34.98 20.71 -12.63
N HIS A 507 35.98 21.49 -12.18
CA HIS A 507 37.23 20.92 -11.67
C HIS A 507 37.02 20.11 -10.37
N ILE A 508 36.09 20.54 -9.50
CA ILE A 508 35.78 19.85 -8.26
C ILE A 508 34.97 18.58 -8.53
N GLU A 509 33.98 18.62 -9.41
CA GLU A 509 33.25 17.44 -9.87
C GLU A 509 34.19 16.37 -10.40
N THR A 510 35.18 16.77 -11.22
CA THR A 510 36.20 15.85 -11.75
C THR A 510 37.00 15.18 -10.63
N PHE A 511 37.32 15.92 -9.57
CA PHE A 511 38.05 15.39 -8.41
C PHE A 511 37.17 14.50 -7.54
N LEU A 512 35.93 14.90 -7.25
CA LEU A 512 34.99 14.11 -6.45
C LEU A 512 34.62 12.80 -7.16
N ALA A 513 34.43 12.82 -8.48
CA ALA A 513 34.25 11.61 -9.29
C ALA A 513 35.44 10.65 -9.19
N TYR A 514 36.67 11.16 -9.14
CA TYR A 514 37.86 10.35 -8.92
C TYR A 514 37.87 9.70 -7.51
N LEU A 515 37.41 10.41 -6.49
CA LEU A 515 37.31 9.84 -5.14
C LEU A 515 36.32 8.66 -5.10
N ILE A 516 35.18 8.77 -5.78
CA ILE A 516 34.20 7.68 -5.91
C ILE A 516 34.87 6.42 -6.51
N ILE A 517 35.72 6.59 -7.54
CA ILE A 517 36.44 5.47 -8.18
C ILE A 517 37.43 4.80 -7.21
N ILE A 518 38.09 5.55 -6.33
CA ILE A 518 39.02 4.98 -5.35
C ILE A 518 38.26 4.26 -4.24
N VAL A 519 37.16 4.83 -3.78
CA VAL A 519 36.31 4.24 -2.74
C VAL A 519 35.78 2.88 -3.19
N LYS A 520 35.44 2.72 -4.48
CA LYS A 520 35.01 1.44 -5.09
C LYS A 520 36.02 0.27 -4.98
N LYS A 521 37.27 0.51 -4.58
CA LYS A 521 38.34 -0.50 -4.55
C LYS A 521 38.69 -1.07 -3.17
N LYS A 522 38.03 -0.68 -2.07
CA LYS A 522 38.28 -1.21 -0.71
C LYS A 522 36.98 -1.32 0.11
N ASP A 523 36.90 -2.36 0.95
CA ASP A 523 35.74 -2.75 1.80
C ASP A 523 35.09 -1.61 2.63
N TYR A 524 33.83 -1.84 3.01
CA TYR A 524 32.74 -0.88 2.84
C TYR A 524 32.18 -0.16 4.09
N ASP A 525 32.60 -0.45 5.32
CA ASP A 525 31.72 -0.16 6.47
C ASP A 525 31.82 1.22 7.15
N ILE A 526 32.66 2.17 6.71
CA ILE A 526 32.80 3.45 7.46
C ILE A 526 33.17 4.61 6.50
N ILE A 527 32.19 5.30 5.89
CA ILE A 527 32.50 6.34 4.86
C ILE A 527 31.92 7.73 5.18
N SER A 528 30.70 7.86 5.73
CA SER A 528 30.12 9.18 6.05
C SER A 528 30.94 9.96 7.10
N GLN A 529 31.76 9.26 7.91
CA GLN A 529 32.70 9.85 8.87
C GLN A 529 34.16 9.93 8.37
N ASN A 530 34.46 9.46 7.14
CA ASN A 530 35.81 9.10 6.73
C ASN A 530 36.30 9.69 5.38
N LEU A 531 35.60 10.66 4.76
CA LEU A 531 36.16 11.36 3.59
C LEU A 531 37.58 11.92 3.85
N LYS A 532 37.89 12.27 5.11
CA LYS A 532 39.23 12.67 5.57
C LYS A 532 40.31 11.62 5.27
N GLN A 533 39.97 10.33 5.27
CA GLN A 533 40.92 9.26 4.93
C GLN A 533 41.23 9.22 3.43
N TYR A 534 40.33 9.68 2.57
CA TYR A 534 40.47 9.64 1.11
C TYR A 534 40.99 10.95 0.52
N ILE A 535 40.64 12.11 1.08
CA ILE A 535 41.23 13.40 0.69
C ILE A 535 42.57 13.57 1.44
N ASN A 536 43.61 12.92 0.91
CA ASN A 536 44.95 12.94 1.45
C ASN A 536 46.00 13.24 0.36
N LEU A 537 47.25 13.46 0.80
CA LEU A 537 48.36 13.81 -0.09
C LEU A 537 48.61 12.74 -1.17
N GLU A 538 48.49 11.46 -0.83
CA GLU A 538 48.73 10.34 -1.75
C GLU A 538 47.69 10.33 -2.88
N ASN A 539 46.41 10.40 -2.54
CA ASN A 539 45.31 10.37 -3.51
C ASN A 539 45.26 11.63 -4.35
N LEU A 540 45.53 12.81 -3.78
CA LEU A 540 45.64 14.05 -4.55
C LEU A 540 46.79 13.99 -5.56
N THR A 541 47.93 13.41 -5.17
CA THR A 541 49.07 13.21 -6.07
C THR A 541 48.73 12.22 -7.18
N LYS A 542 48.03 11.12 -6.88
CA LYS A 542 47.56 10.16 -7.88
C LYS A 542 46.50 10.75 -8.80
N PHE A 543 45.62 11.62 -8.30
CA PHE A 543 44.64 12.36 -9.11
C PHE A 543 45.35 13.23 -10.15
N LEU A 544 46.18 14.17 -9.67
CA LEU A 544 46.87 15.14 -10.53
C LEU A 544 47.89 14.48 -11.46
N GLY A 545 48.57 13.43 -10.98
CA GLY A 545 49.65 12.75 -11.69
C GLY A 545 49.17 11.62 -12.60
N ASN A 546 48.39 10.68 -12.09
CA ASN A 546 48.00 9.49 -12.87
C ASN A 546 46.64 9.67 -13.53
N TYR A 547 45.62 10.13 -12.82
CA TYR A 547 44.26 10.17 -13.37
C TYR A 547 44.10 11.26 -14.44
N ILE A 548 44.49 12.50 -14.13
CA ILE A 548 44.35 13.63 -15.04
C ILE A 548 45.25 13.51 -16.27
N ILE A 549 46.51 13.06 -16.09
CA ILE A 549 47.50 12.99 -17.18
C ILE A 549 47.27 11.75 -18.05
N LYS A 550 47.09 10.56 -17.45
CA LYS A 550 46.95 9.30 -18.20
C LYS A 550 45.66 9.26 -19.03
N ASN A 551 44.59 9.89 -18.54
CA ASN A 551 43.31 9.99 -19.25
C ASN A 551 43.20 11.24 -20.14
N LYS A 552 44.28 12.03 -20.29
CA LYS A 552 44.34 13.25 -21.11
C LYS A 552 43.27 14.31 -20.78
N ILE A 553 42.77 14.34 -19.54
CA ILE A 553 41.72 15.29 -19.11
C ILE A 553 42.24 16.73 -19.18
N ILE A 554 43.52 16.94 -18.85
CA ILE A 554 44.20 18.23 -19.02
C ILE A 554 45.47 18.04 -19.83
N SER A 555 45.64 18.86 -20.87
CA SER A 555 46.76 18.78 -21.82
C SER A 555 47.67 20.02 -21.82
N THR A 556 47.28 21.09 -21.13
CA THR A 556 48.01 22.38 -21.09
C THR A 556 48.46 22.76 -19.69
N GLN A 557 49.59 23.49 -19.61
CA GLN A 557 50.12 24.02 -18.36
C GLN A 557 49.15 25.03 -17.71
N THR A 558 48.43 25.79 -18.52
CA THR A 558 47.46 26.78 -18.07
C THR A 558 46.27 26.11 -17.38
N ALA A 559 45.65 25.11 -18.01
CA ALA A 559 44.52 24.39 -17.43
C ALA A 559 44.91 23.62 -16.15
N MET A 560 46.12 23.05 -16.08
CA MET A 560 46.59 22.39 -14.85
C MET A 560 46.73 23.38 -13.68
N LYS A 561 47.24 24.58 -13.95
CA LYS A 561 47.31 25.65 -12.94
C LYS A 561 45.92 26.12 -12.51
N GLU A 562 44.96 26.16 -13.44
CA GLU A 562 43.56 26.49 -13.11
C GLU A 562 42.90 25.42 -12.25
N MET A 563 43.04 24.13 -12.58
CA MET A 563 42.60 23.00 -11.76
C MET A 563 43.17 23.09 -10.34
N CYS A 564 44.49 23.30 -10.21
CA CYS A 564 45.12 23.43 -8.89
C CYS A 564 44.57 24.64 -8.10
N ARG A 565 44.24 25.75 -8.77
CA ARG A 565 43.60 26.92 -8.12
C ARG A 565 42.16 26.62 -7.69
N SER A 566 41.39 25.88 -8.49
CA SER A 566 40.03 25.46 -8.13
C SER A 566 40.04 24.55 -6.91
N LEU A 567 40.88 23.50 -6.92
CA LEU A 567 41.09 22.60 -5.78
C LEU A 567 41.56 23.35 -4.53
N LYS A 568 42.41 24.37 -4.69
CA LYS A 568 42.86 25.19 -3.57
C LYS A 568 41.72 26.00 -2.95
N SER A 569 40.83 26.56 -3.78
CA SER A 569 39.62 27.22 -3.29
C SER A 569 38.71 26.24 -2.54
N PHE A 570 38.54 25.03 -3.07
CA PHE A 570 37.71 23.99 -2.46
C PHE A 570 38.27 23.48 -1.13
N PHE A 571 39.56 23.16 -1.05
CA PHE A 571 40.17 22.75 0.23
C PHE A 571 40.22 23.89 1.25
N SER A 572 40.32 25.14 0.80
CA SER A 572 40.20 26.30 1.68
C SER A 572 38.79 26.43 2.26
N PHE A 573 37.77 26.19 1.43
CA PHE A 573 36.37 26.13 1.87
C PHE A 573 36.15 25.01 2.89
N LEU A 574 36.55 23.78 2.56
CA LEU A 574 36.44 22.64 3.47
C LEU A 574 37.20 22.87 4.80
N TYR A 575 38.35 23.54 4.78
CA TYR A 575 39.11 23.82 5.99
C TYR A 575 38.51 24.94 6.85
N ASN A 576 38.25 26.11 6.28
CA ASN A 576 37.86 27.29 7.05
C ASN A 576 36.36 27.33 7.35
N ASP A 577 35.53 26.91 6.40
CA ASP A 577 34.08 27.08 6.47
C ASP A 577 33.40 25.78 6.95
N CYS A 578 33.93 24.60 6.60
CA CYS A 578 33.36 23.31 7.01
C CYS A 578 34.11 22.61 8.17
N GLY A 579 35.30 23.08 8.55
CA GLY A 579 36.10 22.45 9.62
C GLY A 579 36.57 21.01 9.33
N TYR A 580 36.68 20.63 8.06
CA TYR A 580 36.81 19.23 7.62
C TYR A 580 38.19 18.59 7.83
N PHE A 581 39.25 19.40 7.97
CA PHE A 581 40.64 18.93 8.08
C PHE A 581 41.40 19.63 9.23
N ASP A 582 42.40 18.95 9.78
CA ASP A 582 43.37 19.59 10.67
C ASP A 582 44.38 20.44 9.87
N LYS A 583 45.06 21.35 10.58
CA LYS A 583 46.02 22.28 9.97
C LYS A 583 47.16 21.56 9.26
N SER A 584 47.62 20.41 9.77
CA SER A 584 48.65 19.57 9.13
C SER A 584 48.21 19.08 7.76
N THR A 585 47.02 18.44 7.69
CA THR A 585 46.47 17.89 6.45
C THR A 585 46.23 18.99 5.41
N PHE A 586 45.64 20.11 5.82
CA PHE A 586 45.43 21.26 4.94
C PHE A 586 46.75 21.83 4.39
N THR A 587 47.79 21.89 5.23
CA THR A 587 49.12 22.38 4.82
C THR A 587 49.74 21.45 3.78
N ASP A 588 49.62 20.14 3.96
CA ASP A 588 50.19 19.15 3.04
C ASP A 588 49.45 19.10 1.69
N LEU A 589 48.12 19.16 1.68
CA LEU A 589 47.33 19.30 0.44
C LEU A 589 47.74 20.57 -0.33
N ASN A 590 47.93 21.69 0.37
CA ASN A 590 48.39 22.93 -0.26
C ASN A 590 49.80 22.87 -0.83
N LYS A 591 50.74 22.15 -0.18
CA LYS A 591 52.09 21.94 -0.72
C LYS A 591 52.04 21.24 -2.07
N VAL A 592 51.18 20.23 -2.21
CA VAL A 592 50.96 19.50 -3.49
C VAL A 592 50.36 20.43 -4.55
N LEU A 593 49.36 21.23 -4.19
CA LEU A 593 48.75 22.16 -5.16
C LEU A 593 49.70 23.30 -5.58
N ASN A 594 50.63 23.69 -4.71
CA ASN A 594 51.67 24.67 -5.05
C ASN A 594 52.78 24.07 -5.95
N SER A 595 52.90 22.74 -6.00
CA SER A 595 53.85 22.06 -6.89
C SER A 595 53.28 21.76 -8.28
N ALA A 596 52.26 22.48 -8.75
CA ALA A 596 51.65 22.32 -10.08
C ALA A 596 52.69 22.20 -11.23
N ASN A 597 53.80 22.95 -11.15
CA ASN A 597 54.88 22.89 -12.15
C ASN A 597 55.59 21.52 -12.21
N TYR A 598 55.62 20.75 -11.11
CA TYR A 598 56.18 19.39 -11.05
C TYR A 598 55.35 18.41 -11.90
N PHE A 599 54.03 18.39 -11.72
CA PHE A 599 53.13 17.54 -12.50
C PHE A 599 53.18 17.87 -14.01
N ILE A 600 53.36 19.15 -14.34
CA ILE A 600 53.47 19.62 -15.72
C ILE A 600 54.81 19.22 -16.36
N LYS A 601 55.91 19.21 -15.59
CA LYS A 601 57.21 18.66 -16.07
C LYS A 601 57.12 17.17 -16.40
N CYS A 602 56.33 16.39 -15.66
CA CYS A 602 56.07 14.98 -15.98
C CYS A 602 55.29 14.83 -17.30
N LEU A 603 54.27 15.68 -17.52
CA LEU A 603 53.51 15.77 -18.79
C LEU A 603 54.41 16.07 -20.01
N LEU A 604 55.36 17.00 -19.86
CA LEU A 604 56.31 17.37 -20.91
C LEU A 604 57.38 16.30 -21.17
N LYS A 605 57.80 15.55 -20.13
CA LYS A 605 58.69 14.39 -20.28
C LYS A 605 58.04 13.25 -21.05
N ASP A 606 56.75 12.99 -20.82
CA ASP A 606 55.99 11.97 -21.56
C ASP A 606 55.80 12.34 -23.05
N LYS A 607 55.59 13.64 -23.34
CA LYS A 607 55.62 14.15 -24.72
C LYS A 607 56.99 14.00 -25.39
N LYS A 608 58.09 14.28 -24.67
CA LYS A 608 59.46 14.12 -25.20
C LYS A 608 59.83 12.65 -25.44
N LYS A 609 59.42 11.74 -24.56
CA LYS A 609 59.68 10.29 -24.72
C LYS A 609 59.04 9.74 -26.01
N ARG A 610 57.80 10.13 -26.29
CA ARG A 610 57.08 9.75 -27.53
C ARG A 610 57.59 10.40 -28.82
N ILE A 611 58.33 11.50 -28.73
CA ILE A 611 58.99 12.14 -29.89
C ILE A 611 60.37 11.50 -30.16
N CYS A 612 60.95 10.80 -29.19
CA CYS A 612 62.18 10.02 -29.37
C CYS A 612 61.91 8.53 -29.71
N ASP A 613 60.70 8.03 -29.43
CA ASP A 613 60.27 6.66 -29.76
C ASP A 613 59.50 6.57 -31.11
N ASN A 614 59.30 7.70 -31.79
CA ASN A 614 58.89 7.82 -33.20
C ASN A 614 60.08 8.32 -34.03
#